data_AF-W6TLE7-F1
#
_entry.id   AF-W6TLE7-F1
#
_cell.length_a   1.000
_cell.length_b   1.000
_cell.length_c   1.000
_cell.angle_alpha   90.00
_cell.angle_beta   90.00
_cell.angle_gamma   90.00
#
_symmetry.space_group_name_H-M   'P 1'
#
loop_
_entity.id
_entity.type
_entity.pdbx_description
1 polymer ?
#
loop_
_entity_poly.entity_id
_entity_poly.type
_entity_poly.pdbx_seq_one_letter_code
_entity_poly.pdbx_strand_id
1 'polypeptide(L)'
;MCLLFMGFSKLKLLDEQTDYIQQLLVGHYNKELETSQIKHYELNVTNSGFCRYKRFFKSGKIEYFSFNLMKFKDLDYQGTDTIGDLYLYTRGDDVIVQTYNDKNEEDVDTMANYMSIPVKNMNTQDLTALSEQIRKTNARLLAQK
;
A
#
# COMPACT_ATOMS: atom_id res chain seq x y z
N MET A 1 -1.63 -34.32 23.93
CA MET A 1 -1.46 -33.87 22.52
C MET A 1 -2.33 -32.62 22.30
N CYS A 2 -1.78 -31.41 22.39
CA CYS A 2 -2.52 -30.14 22.22
C CYS A 2 -1.63 -29.09 21.54
N LEU A 3 -1.23 -29.35 20.28
CA LEU A 3 -0.38 -28.43 19.52
C LEU A 3 -0.95 -28.03 18.15
N LEU A 4 -2.16 -28.45 17.78
CA LEU A 4 -2.70 -28.25 16.43
C LEU A 4 -3.72 -27.11 16.27
N PHE A 5 -4.15 -26.43 17.35
CA PHE A 5 -5.21 -25.40 17.26
C PHE A 5 -4.73 -23.94 17.32
N MET A 6 -3.44 -23.67 17.53
CA MET A 6 -2.94 -22.28 17.64
C MET A 6 -2.64 -21.59 16.29
N GLY A 7 -2.62 -22.33 15.17
CA GLY A 7 -2.30 -21.79 13.85
C GLY A 7 -3.42 -20.91 13.26
N PHE A 8 -4.68 -21.34 13.39
CA PHE A 8 -5.82 -20.66 12.79
C PHE A 8 -6.12 -19.27 13.40
N SER A 9 -5.85 -19.10 14.69
CA SER A 9 -6.09 -17.81 15.37
C SER A 9 -5.10 -16.73 14.90
N LYS A 10 -3.85 -17.12 14.60
CA LYS A 10 -2.82 -16.18 14.12
C LYS A 10 -3.08 -15.70 12.69
N LEU A 11 -3.55 -16.58 11.82
CA LEU A 11 -3.91 -16.25 10.44
C LEU A 11 -5.11 -15.30 10.39
N LYS A 12 -6.20 -15.65 11.09
CA LYS A 12 -7.40 -14.81 11.18
C LYS A 12 -7.09 -13.39 11.68
N LEU A 13 -6.23 -13.29 12.68
CA LEU A 13 -5.85 -12.01 13.25
C LEU A 13 -4.94 -11.19 12.31
N LEU A 14 -4.13 -11.84 11.46
CA LEU A 14 -3.35 -11.16 10.42
C LEU A 14 -4.29 -10.62 9.33
N ASP A 15 -5.27 -11.43 8.91
CA ASP A 15 -6.29 -11.03 7.93
C ASP A 15 -7.05 -9.79 8.42
N GLU A 16 -7.52 -9.77 9.68
CA GLU A 16 -8.19 -8.61 10.29
C GLU A 16 -7.31 -7.34 10.26
N GLN A 17 -5.98 -7.49 10.41
CA GLN A 17 -5.09 -6.34 10.37
C GLN A 17 -4.86 -5.81 8.97
N THR A 18 -4.66 -6.71 8.00
CA THR A 18 -4.50 -6.32 6.59
C THR A 18 -5.78 -5.73 6.05
N ASP A 19 -6.94 -6.23 6.48
CA ASP A 19 -8.26 -5.69 6.14
C ASP A 19 -8.45 -4.28 6.69
N TYR A 20 -7.99 -4.00 7.92
CA TYR A 20 -8.03 -2.64 8.46
C TYR A 20 -7.18 -1.67 7.62
N ILE A 21 -5.95 -2.05 7.27
CA ILE A 21 -5.08 -1.23 6.40
C ILE A 21 -5.75 -1.01 5.05
N GLN A 22 -6.31 -2.07 4.45
CA GLN A 22 -7.05 -2.01 3.20
C GLN A 22 -8.22 -1.01 3.27
N GLN A 23 -9.05 -1.11 4.31
CA GLN A 23 -10.20 -0.23 4.50
C GLN A 23 -9.80 1.23 4.67
N LEU A 24 -8.75 1.49 5.45
CA LEU A 24 -8.25 2.85 5.67
C LEU A 24 -7.71 3.45 4.36
N LEU A 25 -6.86 2.73 3.64
CA LEU A 25 -6.32 3.20 2.37
C LEU A 25 -7.39 3.41 1.30
N VAL A 26 -8.34 2.48 1.14
CA VAL A 26 -9.43 2.62 0.16
C VAL A 26 -10.42 3.71 0.56
N GLY A 27 -10.72 3.84 1.85
CA GLY A 27 -11.64 4.86 2.37
C GLY A 27 -11.14 6.28 2.12
N HIS A 28 -9.83 6.49 2.21
CA HIS A 28 -9.20 7.77 1.95
C HIS A 28 -8.71 7.95 0.51
N TYR A 29 -8.78 6.95 -0.38
CA TYR A 29 -8.26 7.09 -1.74
C TYR A 29 -8.95 8.22 -2.52
N ASN A 30 -8.15 9.12 -3.09
CA ASN A 30 -8.66 10.23 -3.87
C ASN A 30 -8.81 9.86 -5.35
N LYS A 31 -10.03 9.44 -5.72
CA LYS A 31 -10.39 9.16 -7.12
C LYS A 31 -10.44 10.42 -7.98
N GLU A 32 -10.76 11.57 -7.39
CA GLU A 32 -11.10 12.81 -8.11
C GLU A 32 -9.87 13.47 -8.74
N LEU A 33 -8.76 13.54 -7.99
CA LEU A 33 -7.44 14.00 -8.49
C LEU A 33 -7.01 13.25 -9.75
N GLU A 34 -7.32 11.96 -9.79
CA GLU A 34 -6.83 11.04 -10.80
C GLU A 34 -7.78 10.90 -11.99
N THR A 35 -9.03 11.37 -11.90
CA THR A 35 -10.05 11.16 -12.97
C THR A 35 -9.70 11.74 -14.33
N SER A 36 -8.79 12.72 -14.40
CA SER A 36 -8.39 13.35 -15.66
C SER A 36 -7.60 12.37 -16.54
N GLN A 37 -6.70 11.60 -15.93
CA GLN A 37 -5.74 10.73 -16.63
C GLN A 37 -5.94 9.23 -16.34
N ILE A 38 -6.41 8.87 -15.15
CA ILE A 38 -6.65 7.49 -14.74
C ILE A 38 -8.04 7.03 -15.15
N LYS A 39 -8.09 5.86 -15.80
CA LYS A 39 -9.31 5.14 -16.15
C LYS A 39 -9.88 4.41 -14.94
N HIS A 40 -9.02 3.70 -14.21
CA HIS A 40 -9.34 3.05 -12.93
C HIS A 40 -8.06 2.67 -12.20
N TYR A 41 -8.18 2.26 -10.94
CA TYR A 41 -7.08 1.81 -10.11
C TYR A 41 -7.47 0.53 -9.35
N GLU A 42 -6.46 -0.19 -8.89
CA GLU A 42 -6.57 -1.31 -7.96
C GLU A 42 -5.65 -1.04 -6.78
N LEU A 43 -6.16 -1.14 -5.55
CA LEU A 43 -5.37 -1.02 -4.33
C LEU A 43 -5.70 -2.22 -3.44
N ASN A 44 -4.70 -3.04 -3.15
CA ASN A 44 -4.88 -4.30 -2.44
C ASN A 44 -3.76 -4.56 -1.43
N VAL A 45 -4.14 -4.77 -0.18
CA VAL A 45 -3.25 -5.23 0.90
C VAL A 45 -3.46 -6.73 1.08
N THR A 46 -2.41 -7.51 0.88
CA THR A 46 -2.44 -8.97 0.99
C THR A 46 -2.03 -9.42 2.38
N ASN A 47 -2.56 -10.56 2.81
CA ASN A 47 -2.10 -11.28 4.00
C ASN A 47 -0.65 -11.80 3.89
N SER A 48 -0.10 -11.86 2.69
CA SER A 48 1.33 -12.12 2.47
C SER A 48 2.23 -10.90 2.75
N GLY A 49 1.66 -9.77 3.18
CA GLY A 49 2.41 -8.60 3.62
C GLY A 49 2.79 -7.65 2.49
N PHE A 50 2.03 -7.61 1.40
CA PHE A 50 2.25 -6.65 0.31
C PHE A 50 1.08 -5.67 0.22
N CYS A 51 1.40 -4.39 0.01
CA CYS A 51 0.45 -3.39 -0.46
C CYS A 51 0.73 -3.16 -1.95
N ARG A 52 -0.23 -3.52 -2.80
CA ARG A 52 -0.14 -3.43 -4.25
C ARG A 52 -1.05 -2.32 -4.74
N TYR A 53 -0.48 -1.40 -5.50
CA TYR A 53 -1.20 -0.29 -6.10
C TYR A 53 -0.98 -0.32 -7.60
N LYS A 54 -2.05 -0.44 -8.36
CA LYS A 54 -2.03 -0.48 -9.83
C LYS A 54 -2.90 0.63 -10.39
N ARG A 55 -2.35 1.37 -11.34
CA ARG A 55 -3.01 2.48 -12.02
C ARG A 55 -3.15 2.17 -13.49
N PHE A 56 -4.36 2.32 -14.03
CA PHE A 56 -4.63 2.15 -15.45
C PHE A 56 -4.99 3.49 -16.03
N PHE A 57 -4.14 4.01 -16.91
CA PHE A 57 -4.33 5.31 -17.53
C PHE A 57 -5.23 5.20 -18.76
N LYS A 58 -5.95 6.30 -19.07
CA LYS A 58 -6.75 6.42 -20.29
C LYS A 58 -5.90 6.32 -21.56
N SER A 59 -4.61 6.61 -21.47
CA SER A 59 -3.64 6.46 -22.56
C SER A 59 -3.36 5.00 -22.95
N GLY A 60 -3.67 4.04 -22.06
CA GLY A 60 -3.24 2.65 -22.16
C GLY A 60 -2.06 2.29 -21.25
N LYS A 61 -1.35 3.31 -20.73
CA LYS A 61 -0.27 3.15 -19.75
C LYS A 61 -0.77 2.44 -18.50
N ILE A 62 0.05 1.56 -17.95
CA ILE A 62 -0.19 0.89 -16.67
C ILE A 62 1.00 1.15 -15.77
N GLU A 63 0.75 1.55 -14.54
CA GLU A 63 1.78 1.61 -13.50
C GLU A 63 1.41 0.67 -12.37
N TYR A 64 2.40 -0.06 -11.86
CA TYR A 64 2.25 -1.04 -10.82
C TYR A 64 3.31 -0.82 -9.75
N PHE A 65 2.86 -0.76 -8.52
CA PHE A 65 3.67 -0.65 -7.33
C PHE A 65 3.39 -1.86 -6.43
N SER A 66 4.44 -2.50 -5.94
CA SER A 66 4.33 -3.55 -4.92
C SER A 66 5.22 -3.23 -3.75
N PHE A 67 4.62 -2.68 -2.71
CA PHE A 67 5.27 -2.30 -1.46
C PHE A 67 5.28 -3.48 -0.49
N ASN A 68 6.46 -3.88 -0.01
CA ASN A 68 6.59 -4.90 1.02
C ASN A 68 6.39 -4.28 2.42
N LEU A 69 5.27 -4.59 3.08
CA LEU A 69 4.94 -4.07 4.40
C LEU A 69 6.06 -4.33 5.40
N MET A 70 6.68 -5.52 5.39
CA MET A 70 7.77 -5.88 6.32
C MET A 70 8.98 -4.94 6.25
N LYS A 71 9.13 -4.21 5.14
CA LYS A 71 10.23 -3.28 4.90
C LYS A 71 9.87 -1.84 5.21
N PHE A 72 8.64 -1.58 5.68
CA PHE A 72 8.17 -0.28 6.13
C PHE A 72 9.16 0.35 7.12
N LYS A 73 9.51 1.59 6.82
CA LYS A 73 10.36 2.45 7.62
C LYS A 73 9.50 3.53 8.27
N ASP A 74 8.80 4.30 7.44
CA ASP A 74 8.00 5.43 7.87
C ASP A 74 6.92 5.79 6.86
N LEU A 75 6.06 6.74 7.24
CA LEU A 75 5.13 7.39 6.32
C LEU A 75 5.24 8.91 6.42
N ASP A 76 4.91 9.58 5.33
CA ASP A 76 4.81 11.04 5.25
C ASP A 76 3.53 11.43 4.50
N TYR A 77 3.06 12.65 4.73
CA TYR A 77 1.88 13.21 4.11
C TYR A 77 2.21 14.59 3.53
N GLN A 78 2.02 14.75 2.22
CA GLN A 78 2.24 16.03 1.54
C GLN A 78 0.93 16.53 0.95
N GLY A 79 0.40 17.63 1.50
CA GLY A 79 -0.87 18.19 1.04
C GLY A 79 -1.51 19.12 2.06
N THR A 80 -2.84 19.16 2.02
CA THR A 80 -3.71 19.92 2.93
C THR A 80 -4.61 18.95 3.69
N ASP A 81 -5.36 19.42 4.67
CA ASP A 81 -6.26 18.57 5.46
C ASP A 81 -7.36 17.85 4.64
N THR A 82 -7.59 18.27 3.39
CA THR A 82 -8.63 17.69 2.52
C THR A 82 -8.08 16.83 1.39
N ILE A 83 -6.83 17.05 0.97
CA ILE A 83 -6.25 16.45 -0.24
C ILE A 83 -4.73 16.44 -0.17
N GLY A 84 -4.11 15.32 -0.54
CA GLY A 84 -2.67 15.18 -0.56
C GLY A 84 -2.21 13.80 -0.99
N ASP A 85 -0.90 13.59 -0.90
CA ASP A 85 -0.23 12.36 -1.27
C ASP A 85 0.34 11.70 -0.02
N LEU A 86 -0.02 10.43 0.19
CA LEU A 86 0.50 9.58 1.26
C LEU A 86 1.73 8.84 0.73
N TYR A 87 2.90 9.13 1.32
CA TYR A 87 4.15 8.45 1.00
C TYR A 87 4.41 7.35 2.02
N LEU A 88 4.60 6.12 1.54
CA LEU A 88 5.06 4.99 2.34
C LEU A 88 6.51 4.71 1.99
N TYR A 89 7.40 4.72 2.97
CA TYR A 89 8.83 4.50 2.77
C TYR A 89 9.28 3.12 3.24
N THR A 90 10.20 2.52 2.50
CA THR A 90 10.94 1.31 2.90
C THR A 90 12.35 1.65 3.39
N ARG A 91 13.01 0.69 4.06
CA ARG A 91 14.39 0.84 4.56
C ARG A 91 15.45 0.85 3.46
N GLY A 92 15.18 0.16 2.35
CA GLY A 92 15.99 0.17 1.13
C GLY A 92 15.07 0.15 -0.09
N ASP A 93 15.59 -0.24 -1.25
CA ASP A 93 14.81 -0.33 -2.48
C ASP A 93 13.98 -1.62 -2.47
N ASP A 94 12.83 -1.57 -1.78
CA ASP A 94 11.95 -2.70 -1.48
C ASP A 94 10.53 -2.49 -2.05
N VAL A 95 10.36 -1.50 -2.92
CA VAL A 95 9.14 -1.26 -3.69
C VAL A 95 9.43 -1.60 -5.15
N ILE A 96 8.73 -2.60 -5.69
CA ILE A 96 8.78 -2.88 -7.12
C ILE A 96 7.94 -1.82 -7.84
N VAL A 97 8.50 -1.17 -8.85
CA VAL A 97 7.84 -0.17 -9.70
C VAL A 97 7.94 -0.61 -11.14
N GLN A 98 6.79 -0.94 -11.71
CA GLN A 98 6.68 -1.40 -13.09
C GLN A 98 5.76 -0.49 -13.90
N THR A 99 6.21 -0.12 -15.09
CA THR A 99 5.42 0.68 -16.02
C THR A 99 5.33 -0.05 -17.36
N TYR A 100 4.13 -0.13 -17.91
CA TYR A 100 3.85 -0.79 -19.18
C TYR A 100 3.08 0.11 -20.13
N ASN A 101 3.24 -0.10 -21.43
CA ASN A 101 2.46 0.54 -22.50
C ASN A 101 2.50 2.08 -22.46
N ASP A 102 3.62 2.66 -22.06
CA ASP A 102 3.83 4.09 -22.26
C ASP A 102 4.18 4.35 -23.73
N LYS A 103 3.49 5.28 -24.40
CA LYS A 103 3.48 5.39 -25.87
C LYS A 103 4.84 5.75 -26.47
N ASN A 104 5.76 6.26 -25.65
CA ASN A 104 7.07 6.73 -26.08
C ASN A 104 8.22 6.20 -25.21
N GLU A 105 7.94 5.30 -24.26
CA GLU A 105 8.96 4.77 -23.34
C GLU A 105 8.93 3.24 -23.40
N GLU A 106 10.08 2.63 -23.13
CA GLU A 106 10.15 1.18 -22.95
C GLU A 106 9.49 0.77 -21.62
N ASP A 107 9.07 -0.48 -21.53
CA ASP A 107 8.55 -1.00 -20.27
C ASP A 107 9.65 -0.90 -19.18
N VAL A 108 9.29 -0.29 -18.06
CA VAL A 108 10.21 -0.04 -16.94
C VAL A 108 9.96 -1.08 -15.85
N ASP A 109 11.03 -1.67 -15.33
CA ASP A 109 11.01 -2.50 -14.12
C ASP A 109 12.14 -2.06 -13.19
N THR A 110 11.79 -1.42 -12.08
CA THR A 110 12.74 -0.79 -11.16
C THR A 110 12.37 -1.04 -9.71
N MET A 111 13.34 -0.84 -8.83
CA MET A 111 13.14 -0.83 -7.40
C MET A 111 13.19 0.61 -6.88
N ALA A 112 12.30 0.96 -5.96
CA ALA A 112 12.24 2.25 -5.29
C ALA A 112 12.19 2.07 -3.77
N ASN A 113 12.47 3.15 -3.06
CA ASN A 113 12.39 3.19 -1.59
C ASN A 113 11.08 3.78 -1.06
N TYR A 114 10.14 4.14 -1.94
CA TYR A 114 8.82 4.61 -1.55
C TYR A 114 7.74 4.27 -2.58
N MET A 115 6.50 4.32 -2.12
CA MET A 115 5.28 4.33 -2.94
C MET A 115 4.42 5.52 -2.50
N SER A 116 3.82 6.24 -3.44
CA SER A 116 2.87 7.31 -3.14
C SER A 116 1.44 6.90 -3.53
N ILE A 117 0.47 7.23 -2.69
CA ILE A 117 -0.95 7.00 -2.92
C ILE A 117 -1.69 8.33 -2.75
N PRO A 118 -2.45 8.80 -3.75
CA PRO A 118 -3.26 10.00 -3.63
C PRO A 118 -4.43 9.74 -2.68
N VAL A 119 -4.59 10.60 -1.68
CA VAL A 119 -5.58 10.46 -0.62
C VAL A 119 -6.35 11.76 -0.37
N LYS A 120 -7.49 11.66 0.32
CA LYS A 120 -8.35 12.75 0.71
C LYS A 120 -8.85 12.60 2.14
N ASN A 121 -9.10 13.74 2.78
CA ASN A 121 -9.66 13.84 4.12
C ASN A 121 -8.93 12.97 5.16
N MET A 122 -7.61 12.89 5.07
CA MET A 122 -6.80 12.05 5.96
C MET A 122 -6.20 12.93 7.05
N ASN A 123 -6.62 12.72 8.30
CA ASN A 123 -6.13 13.51 9.42
C ASN A 123 -4.91 12.85 10.10
N THR A 124 -4.32 13.55 11.07
CA THR A 124 -3.16 13.04 11.82
C THR A 124 -3.43 11.75 12.58
N GLN A 125 -4.66 11.54 13.07
CA GLN A 125 -5.06 10.31 13.75
C GLN A 125 -5.11 9.13 12.78
N ASP A 126 -5.62 9.32 11.56
CA ASP A 126 -5.65 8.30 10.51
C ASP A 126 -4.24 7.90 10.09
N LEU A 127 -3.34 8.89 9.93
CA LEU A 127 -1.92 8.67 9.64
C LEU A 127 -1.24 7.88 10.76
N THR A 128 -1.49 8.26 12.01
CA THR A 128 -0.94 7.56 13.18
C THR A 128 -1.46 6.12 13.25
N ALA A 129 -2.76 5.93 13.07
CA ALA A 129 -3.40 4.61 13.08
C ALA A 129 -2.84 3.71 11.97
N LEU A 130 -2.66 4.25 10.76
CA LEU A 130 -2.05 3.53 9.64
C LEU A 130 -0.62 3.10 9.96
N SER A 131 0.22 4.03 10.44
CA SER A 131 1.62 3.74 10.81
C SER A 131 1.71 2.65 11.87
N GLU A 132 0.92 2.77 12.93
CA GLU A 132 0.87 1.77 13.99
C GLU A 132 0.41 0.40 13.47
N GLN A 133 -0.63 0.39 12.63
CA GLN A 133 -1.17 -0.85 12.13
C GLN A 133 -0.18 -1.57 11.22
N ILE A 134 0.49 -0.86 10.32
CA ILE A 134 1.56 -1.43 9.49
C ILE A 134 2.67 -2.01 10.38
N ARG A 135 3.11 -1.28 11.41
CA ARG A 135 4.12 -1.77 12.37
C ARG A 135 3.67 -3.03 13.12
N LYS A 136 2.42 -3.09 13.56
CA LYS A 136 1.84 -4.27 14.23
C LYS A 136 1.78 -5.47 13.28
N THR A 137 1.32 -5.27 12.05
CA THR A 137 1.31 -6.30 10.99
C THR A 137 2.71 -6.83 10.71
N ASN A 138 3.70 -5.94 10.60
CA ASN A 138 5.09 -6.32 10.37
C ASN A 138 5.68 -7.18 11.48
N ALA A 139 5.48 -6.79 12.74
CA ALA A 139 5.95 -7.56 13.88
C ALA A 139 5.41 -9.00 13.86
N ARG A 140 4.15 -9.19 13.41
CA ARG A 140 3.53 -10.51 13.29
C ARG A 140 4.01 -11.30 12.09
N LEU A 141 4.17 -10.67 10.92
CA LEU A 141 4.74 -11.31 9.74
C LEU A 141 6.16 -11.81 10.00
N LEU A 142 6.96 -11.06 10.76
CA LEU A 142 8.30 -11.47 11.18
C LEU A 142 8.27 -12.63 12.17
N ALA A 143 7.28 -12.70 13.06
CA ALA A 143 7.13 -13.79 14.04
C ALA A 143 6.58 -15.11 13.44
N GLN A 144 6.17 -15.11 12.17
CA GLN A 144 5.70 -16.28 11.43
C GLN A 144 6.77 -16.91 10.52
N LYS A 145 7.92 -16.24 10.35
CA LYS A 145 9.10 -16.76 9.65
C LYS A 145 10.00 -17.52 10.60
#